data_AF-A0A7M5UTH0-F1
#
_entry.id   AF-A0A7M5UTH0-F1
#
_cell.length_a   1.000
_cell.length_b   1.000
_cell.length_c   1.000
_cell.angle_alpha   90.00
_cell.angle_beta   90.00
_cell.angle_gamma   90.00
#
_symmetry.space_group_name_H-M   'P 1'
#
loop_
_entity.id
_entity.type
_entity.pdbx_description
1 polymer ?
#
loop_
_entity_poly.entity_id
_entity_poly.type
_entity_poly.pdbx_seq_one_letter_code
_entity_poly.pdbx_strand_id
1 'polypeptide(L)'
;MATVERINRIDTLSKSKPIPAGFIDDKRSVYCDNRKLKDWTSGDLNTKFALSERLEQLVQPKPRHKEWMGDRPTPIWLVSQGAKSANASGRVQSLAEPKRHHRDFEPSKPVYSIVSNAAKSASANERIETLAKAKSYQELPIKPDSCWDYSEWNSDVSKAALKHNATDRTQQLSNPKSLHRTYKESRPVIWQVPHAARKALPSIRVQQLSRPKSRSQYKEDYDSTCWKVSTSAKNARPSPRIEELSAPIPRKIKQKRGGAAPKN
;
A
#
# COMPACT_ATOMS: atom_id res chain seq x y z
N MET A 1 36.60 -48.13 -31.81
CA MET A 1 35.41 -48.00 -30.96
C MET A 1 35.68 -46.92 -29.93
N ALA A 2 34.91 -45.83 -29.92
CA ALA A 2 35.00 -44.79 -28.90
C ALA A 2 33.60 -44.59 -28.30
N THR A 3 33.48 -44.87 -27.00
CA THR A 3 32.25 -44.76 -26.22
C THR A 3 31.94 -43.30 -25.92
N VAL A 4 30.79 -42.80 -26.38
CA VAL A 4 30.31 -41.46 -26.07
C VAL A 4 29.71 -41.47 -24.65
N GLU A 5 30.41 -40.85 -23.71
CA GLU A 5 29.89 -40.64 -22.34
C GLU A 5 28.62 -39.78 -22.38
N ARG A 6 27.53 -40.28 -21.77
CA ARG A 6 26.32 -39.49 -21.55
C ARG A 6 26.55 -38.53 -20.40
N ILE A 7 26.88 -37.29 -20.72
CA ILE A 7 26.97 -36.21 -19.74
C ILE A 7 25.56 -35.92 -19.20
N ASN A 8 25.38 -36.00 -17.88
CA ASN A 8 24.12 -35.66 -17.24
C ASN A 8 23.82 -34.16 -17.45
N ARG A 9 22.59 -33.84 -17.85
CA ARG A 9 22.14 -32.46 -18.09
C ARG A 9 22.41 -31.53 -16.91
N ILE A 10 22.32 -32.05 -15.68
CA ILE A 10 22.58 -31.30 -14.46
C ILE A 10 24.05 -30.87 -14.36
N ASP A 11 24.99 -31.71 -14.80
CA ASP A 11 26.41 -31.39 -14.84
C ASP A 11 26.68 -30.31 -15.89
N THR A 12 25.96 -30.33 -17.02
CA THR A 12 26.04 -29.29 -18.05
C THR A 12 25.48 -27.94 -17.55
N LEU A 13 24.41 -27.96 -16.77
CA LEU A 13 23.78 -26.75 -16.22
C LEU A 13 24.52 -26.18 -15.00
N SER A 14 25.27 -27.03 -14.28
CA SER A 14 26.08 -26.61 -13.12
C SER A 14 27.33 -25.82 -13.51
N LYS A 15 27.76 -25.89 -14.78
CA LYS A 15 28.91 -25.15 -15.28
C LYS A 15 28.56 -23.68 -15.50
N SER A 16 29.47 -22.79 -15.11
CA SER A 16 29.37 -21.37 -15.45
C SER A 16 29.32 -21.22 -16.97
N LYS A 17 28.46 -20.32 -17.46
CA LYS A 17 28.36 -20.05 -18.90
C LYS A 17 29.72 -19.56 -19.42
N PRO A 18 30.22 -20.12 -20.53
CA PRO A 18 31.48 -19.67 -21.11
C PRO A 18 31.33 -18.23 -21.57
N ILE A 19 32.38 -17.44 -21.34
CA ILE A 19 32.47 -16.06 -21.79
C ILE A 19 32.55 -16.06 -23.33
N PRO A 20 31.71 -15.30 -24.06
CA PRO A 20 31.77 -15.24 -25.51
C PRO A 20 33.14 -14.78 -26.02
N ALA A 21 33.60 -15.34 -27.13
CA ALA A 21 34.82 -14.89 -27.79
C ALA A 21 34.67 -13.40 -28.18
N GLY A 22 35.57 -12.55 -27.68
CA GLY A 22 35.51 -11.09 -27.87
C GLY A 22 34.84 -10.31 -26.74
N PHE A 23 34.41 -10.96 -25.65
CA PHE A 23 33.95 -10.25 -24.46
C PHE A 23 35.13 -9.57 -23.76
N ILE A 24 35.11 -8.23 -23.77
CA ILE A 24 36.05 -7.40 -23.03
C ILE A 24 35.38 -7.04 -21.70
N ASP A 25 36.01 -7.46 -20.61
CA ASP A 25 35.52 -7.22 -19.25
C ASP A 25 35.71 -5.73 -18.91
N ASP A 26 34.65 -4.92 -19.06
CA ASP A 26 34.70 -3.49 -18.78
C ASP A 26 34.64 -3.24 -17.27
N LYS A 27 35.82 -3.26 -16.62
CA LYS A 27 35.99 -3.04 -15.18
C LYS A 27 35.88 -1.58 -14.75
N ARG A 28 35.40 -0.70 -15.64
CA ARG A 28 35.24 0.73 -15.37
C ARG A 28 33.98 0.95 -14.55
N SER A 29 34.11 1.64 -13.41
CA SER A 29 32.93 2.03 -12.63
C SER A 29 32.03 2.93 -13.48
N VAL A 30 30.73 2.99 -13.19
CA VAL A 30 29.75 3.88 -13.87
C VAL A 30 30.20 5.35 -13.85
N TYR A 31 31.11 5.72 -12.95
CA TYR A 31 31.67 7.06 -12.77
C TYR A 31 33.06 7.25 -13.41
N CYS A 32 33.59 6.24 -14.10
CA CYS A 32 34.80 6.40 -14.88
C CYS A 32 34.43 7.02 -16.23
N ASP A 33 34.48 8.35 -16.28
CA ASP A 33 34.26 9.12 -17.49
C ASP A 33 35.07 8.54 -18.66
N ASN A 34 34.33 8.22 -19.73
CA ASN A 34 34.91 7.90 -21.01
C ASN A 34 35.80 9.06 -21.43
N ARG A 35 37.11 8.83 -21.36
CA ARG A 35 38.15 9.70 -21.91
C ARG A 35 38.11 9.69 -23.45
N LYS A 36 36.94 9.98 -24.02
CA LYS A 36 36.83 10.51 -25.38
C LYS A 36 36.90 12.02 -25.19
N LEU A 37 38.03 12.63 -25.57
CA LEU A 37 38.09 14.07 -25.68
C LEU A 37 36.92 14.51 -26.57
N LYS A 38 36.03 15.31 -26.00
CA LYS A 38 35.00 15.97 -26.77
C LYS A 38 35.69 17.16 -27.45
N ASP A 39 35.88 17.09 -28.77
CA ASP A 39 36.45 18.20 -29.53
C ASP A 39 35.40 19.30 -29.67
N TRP A 40 35.54 20.36 -28.86
CA TRP A 40 34.60 21.50 -28.82
C TRP A 40 34.80 22.49 -29.97
N THR A 41 35.79 22.27 -30.83
CA THR A 41 36.16 23.15 -31.96
C THR A 41 35.27 22.95 -33.18
N SER A 42 34.71 21.75 -33.36
CA SER A 42 33.72 21.45 -34.39
C SER A 42 32.35 21.72 -33.81
N GLY A 43 31.62 22.71 -34.35
CA GLY A 43 30.33 23.20 -33.86
C GLY A 43 29.15 22.22 -33.87
N ASP A 44 29.35 20.96 -33.52
CA ASP A 44 28.30 19.98 -33.19
C ASP A 44 27.75 20.27 -31.78
N LEU A 45 27.18 21.47 -31.63
CA LEU A 45 26.42 21.91 -30.45
C LEU A 45 25.00 21.32 -30.42
N ASN A 46 24.64 20.49 -31.39
CA ASN A 46 23.34 19.84 -31.43
C ASN A 46 23.52 18.33 -31.53
N THR A 47 22.99 17.62 -30.54
CA THR A 47 22.95 16.15 -30.58
C THR A 47 22.05 15.81 -31.76
N LYS A 48 22.61 15.48 -32.92
CA LYS A 48 21.79 15.00 -34.04
C LYS A 48 21.08 13.76 -33.52
N PHE A 49 19.76 13.82 -33.43
CA PHE A 49 18.91 12.66 -33.11
C PHE A 49 18.93 11.71 -34.32
N ALA A 50 20.07 11.09 -34.57
CA ALA A 50 20.22 10.03 -35.53
C ALA A 50 19.82 8.74 -34.82
N LEU A 51 18.73 8.12 -35.27
CA LEU A 51 18.39 6.78 -34.84
C LEU A 51 19.47 5.85 -35.36
N SER A 52 20.08 5.06 -34.47
CA SER A 52 20.89 3.94 -34.92
C SER A 52 19.96 2.89 -35.54
N GLU A 53 20.47 2.07 -36.45
CA GLU A 53 19.72 0.97 -37.06
C GLU A 53 19.06 0.07 -35.99
N ARG A 54 19.75 -0.14 -34.87
CA ARG A 54 19.21 -0.86 -33.70
C ARG A 54 18.05 -0.11 -33.03
N LEU A 55 18.13 1.21 -32.89
CA LEU A 55 17.05 2.01 -32.33
C LEU A 55 15.84 2.02 -33.26
N GLU A 56 16.04 2.08 -34.59
CA GLU A 56 14.94 1.93 -35.56
C GLU A 56 14.24 0.58 -35.40
N GLN A 57 14.99 -0.51 -35.22
CA GLN A 57 14.43 -1.83 -34.96
C GLN A 57 13.67 -1.93 -33.63
N LEU A 58 14.11 -1.19 -32.59
CA LEU A 58 13.47 -1.20 -31.27
C LEU A 58 12.20 -0.34 -31.21
N VAL A 59 12.10 0.68 -32.07
CA VAL A 59 10.88 1.48 -32.24
C VAL A 59 9.77 0.65 -32.88
N GLN A 60 10.13 -0.32 -33.72
CA GLN A 60 9.14 -1.22 -34.29
C GLN A 60 8.54 -2.15 -33.23
N PRO A 61 7.22 -2.41 -33.27
CA PRO A 61 6.59 -3.37 -32.39
C PRO A 61 7.23 -4.75 -32.59
N LYS A 62 7.42 -5.50 -31.50
CA LYS A 62 8.02 -6.84 -31.57
C LYS A 62 7.21 -7.73 -32.52
N PRO A 63 7.84 -8.38 -33.51
CA PRO A 63 7.13 -9.29 -34.40
C PRO A 63 6.55 -10.46 -33.60
N ARG A 64 5.35 -10.90 -33.98
CA ARG A 64 4.73 -12.08 -33.39
C ARG A 64 5.60 -13.30 -33.65
N HIS A 65 5.70 -14.18 -32.67
CA HIS A 65 6.44 -15.44 -32.82
C HIS A 65 5.89 -16.25 -34.00
N LYS A 66 6.71 -17.00 -34.73
CA LYS A 66 6.28 -17.78 -35.91
C LYS A 66 5.14 -18.76 -35.60
N GLU A 67 5.17 -19.33 -34.39
CA GLU A 67 4.12 -20.24 -33.86
C GLU A 67 2.94 -19.51 -33.19
N TRP A 68 2.85 -18.17 -33.31
CA TRP A 68 1.72 -17.44 -32.77
C TRP A 68 0.49 -17.73 -33.65
N MET A 69 -0.39 -18.57 -33.15
CA MET A 69 -1.77 -18.63 -33.63
C MET A 69 -2.56 -17.56 -32.88
N GLY A 70 -3.28 -16.70 -33.61
CA GLY A 70 -4.28 -15.80 -33.02
C GLY A 70 -5.38 -16.59 -32.31
N ASP A 71 -6.32 -15.88 -31.66
CA ASP A 71 -7.41 -16.39 -30.82
C ASP A 71 -7.50 -17.92 -30.81
N ARG A 72 -6.70 -18.52 -29.92
CA ARG A 72 -6.87 -19.90 -29.51
C ARG A 72 -8.36 -20.05 -29.27
N PRO A 73 -9.08 -21.00 -29.91
CA PRO A 73 -10.52 -21.10 -29.75
C PRO A 73 -10.78 -21.07 -28.25
N THR A 74 -11.38 -19.98 -27.79
CA THR A 74 -11.68 -19.85 -26.37
C THR A 74 -12.56 -21.04 -26.05
N PRO A 75 -12.51 -21.58 -24.82
CA PRO A 75 -13.45 -22.61 -24.40
C PRO A 75 -14.84 -21.96 -24.30
N ILE A 76 -15.43 -21.60 -25.45
CA ILE A 76 -16.81 -21.20 -25.59
C ILE A 76 -17.56 -22.51 -25.50
N TRP A 77 -17.98 -22.82 -24.29
CA TRP A 77 -18.94 -23.88 -24.06
C TRP A 77 -20.15 -23.62 -24.97
N LEU A 78 -20.47 -24.61 -25.82
CA LEU A 78 -21.63 -24.51 -26.70
C LEU A 78 -22.88 -24.38 -25.84
N VAL A 79 -23.42 -23.16 -25.78
CA VAL A 79 -24.66 -22.87 -25.06
C VAL A 79 -25.80 -23.60 -25.77
N SER A 80 -26.60 -24.36 -25.02
CA SER A 80 -27.73 -25.12 -25.54
C SER A 80 -28.75 -24.20 -26.22
N GLN A 81 -29.48 -24.70 -27.22
CA GLN A 81 -30.50 -23.89 -27.91
C GLN A 81 -31.58 -23.38 -26.94
N GLY A 82 -31.93 -24.18 -25.93
CA GLY A 82 -32.87 -23.77 -24.88
C GLY A 82 -32.37 -22.61 -24.02
N ALA A 83 -31.05 -22.51 -23.77
CA ALA A 83 -30.49 -21.37 -23.07
C ALA A 83 -30.40 -20.11 -23.96
N LYS A 84 -30.30 -20.27 -25.29
CA LYS A 84 -30.35 -19.16 -26.25
C LYS A 84 -31.76 -18.59 -26.44
N SER A 85 -32.78 -19.44 -26.30
CA SER A 85 -34.20 -19.06 -26.41
C SER A 85 -34.87 -18.78 -25.06
N ALA A 86 -34.14 -18.88 -23.95
CA ALA A 86 -34.67 -18.64 -22.62
C ALA A 86 -34.98 -17.15 -22.41
N ASN A 87 -36.23 -16.83 -22.08
CA ASN A 87 -36.64 -15.49 -21.69
C ASN A 87 -36.39 -15.26 -20.19
N ALA A 88 -35.82 -14.11 -19.86
CA ALA A 88 -35.60 -13.71 -18.46
C ALA A 88 -36.94 -13.60 -17.72
N SER A 89 -37.00 -14.09 -16.48
CA SER A 89 -38.19 -13.92 -15.64
C SER A 89 -38.39 -12.45 -15.27
N GLY A 90 -39.62 -12.03 -14.94
CA GLY A 90 -39.91 -10.64 -14.58
C GLY A 90 -39.07 -10.13 -13.41
N ARG A 91 -38.69 -10.99 -12.46
CA ARG A 91 -37.75 -10.65 -11.39
C ARG A 91 -36.34 -10.38 -11.93
N VAL A 92 -35.85 -11.20 -12.84
CA VAL A 92 -34.52 -11.02 -13.45
C VAL A 92 -34.48 -9.74 -14.28
N GLN A 93 -35.56 -9.43 -15.00
CA GLN A 93 -35.71 -8.16 -15.73
C GLN A 93 -35.67 -6.96 -14.76
N SER A 94 -36.42 -7.01 -13.66
CA SER A 94 -36.40 -5.95 -12.64
C SER A 94 -35.04 -5.78 -11.95
N LEU A 95 -34.30 -6.86 -11.74
CA LEU A 95 -32.93 -6.79 -11.18
C LEU A 95 -31.88 -6.32 -12.20
N ALA A 96 -32.16 -6.50 -13.50
CA ALA A 96 -31.31 -6.02 -14.58
C ALA A 96 -31.46 -4.50 -14.81
N GLU A 97 -32.56 -3.90 -14.38
CA GLU A 97 -32.71 -2.45 -14.42
C GLU A 97 -31.71 -1.76 -13.46
N PRO A 98 -30.96 -0.75 -13.94
CA PRO A 98 -30.05 -0.02 -13.08
C PRO A 98 -30.82 0.75 -12.01
N LYS A 99 -30.25 0.83 -10.80
CA LYS A 99 -30.83 1.64 -9.73
C LYS A 99 -30.90 3.11 -10.17
N ARG A 100 -32.03 3.75 -9.89
CA ARG A 100 -32.19 5.19 -10.12
C ARG A 100 -31.18 5.97 -9.27
N HIS A 101 -30.60 7.01 -9.87
CA HIS A 101 -29.77 7.95 -9.12
C HIS A 101 -30.59 8.65 -8.03
N HIS A 102 -29.92 9.04 -6.95
CA HIS A 102 -30.54 9.85 -5.89
C HIS A 102 -31.00 11.20 -6.46
N ARG A 103 -32.04 11.82 -5.87
CA ARG A 103 -32.58 13.12 -6.32
C ARG A 103 -31.50 14.21 -6.44
N ASP A 104 -30.53 14.17 -5.53
CA ASP A 104 -29.46 15.15 -5.42
C ASP A 104 -28.14 14.67 -6.06
N PHE A 105 -28.19 13.65 -6.92
CA PHE A 105 -27.02 13.17 -7.64
C PHE A 105 -26.62 14.16 -8.74
N GLU A 106 -25.47 14.80 -8.57
CA GLU A 106 -24.81 15.57 -9.61
C GLU A 106 -23.64 14.78 -10.21
N PRO A 107 -23.52 14.70 -11.55
CA PRO A 107 -22.37 14.06 -12.18
C PRO A 107 -21.09 14.85 -11.88
N SER A 108 -19.94 14.16 -11.88
CA SER A 108 -18.64 14.80 -11.74
C SER A 108 -18.43 15.85 -12.83
N LYS A 109 -17.88 17.01 -12.45
CA LYS A 109 -17.51 18.05 -13.42
C LYS A 109 -16.55 17.48 -14.48
N PRO A 110 -16.67 17.88 -15.76
CA PRO A 110 -15.74 17.43 -16.78
C PRO A 110 -14.32 17.86 -16.45
N VAL A 111 -13.33 17.04 -16.84
CA VAL A 111 -11.90 17.33 -16.64
C VAL A 111 -11.48 18.61 -17.38
N TYR A 112 -12.17 18.94 -18.47
CA TYR A 112 -11.93 20.14 -19.26
C TYR A 112 -12.95 21.22 -18.93
N SER A 113 -12.45 22.42 -18.61
CA SER A 113 -13.29 23.61 -18.50
C SER A 113 -13.62 24.13 -19.90
N ILE A 114 -14.90 24.23 -20.24
CA ILE A 114 -15.35 24.91 -21.46
C ILE A 114 -15.15 26.41 -21.23
N VAL A 115 -14.15 27.00 -21.88
CA VAL A 115 -13.85 28.44 -21.80
C VAL A 115 -14.73 29.19 -22.79
N SER A 116 -15.49 30.18 -22.32
CA SER A 116 -16.33 31.02 -23.18
C SER A 116 -15.48 31.87 -24.14
N ASN A 117 -16.06 32.27 -25.28
CA ASN A 117 -15.34 33.13 -26.23
C ASN A 117 -14.95 34.47 -25.61
N ALA A 118 -15.79 35.03 -24.73
CA ALA A 118 -15.48 36.25 -23.98
C ALA A 118 -14.26 36.09 -23.06
N ALA A 119 -14.12 34.93 -22.40
CA ALA A 119 -12.95 34.64 -21.57
C ALA A 119 -11.68 34.42 -22.40
N LYS A 120 -11.80 33.88 -23.63
CA LYS A 120 -10.66 33.74 -24.57
C LYS A 120 -10.17 35.09 -25.10
N SER A 121 -11.06 36.06 -25.25
CA SER A 121 -10.73 37.40 -25.76
C SER A 121 -10.50 38.44 -24.67
N ALA A 122 -10.62 38.08 -23.39
CA ALA A 122 -10.45 39.00 -22.29
C ALA A 122 -8.99 39.43 -22.14
N SER A 123 -8.73 40.74 -22.14
CA SER A 123 -7.41 41.29 -21.81
C SER A 123 -7.26 41.45 -20.30
N ALA A 124 -6.01 41.38 -19.82
CA ALA A 124 -5.70 41.65 -18.43
C ALA A 124 -5.97 43.13 -18.11
N ASN A 125 -6.46 43.39 -16.90
CA ASN A 125 -6.59 44.76 -16.39
C ASN A 125 -5.20 45.30 -16.01
N GLU A 126 -4.99 46.61 -16.01
CA GLU A 126 -3.70 47.26 -15.68
C GLU A 126 -3.14 46.79 -14.33
N ARG A 127 -4.01 46.60 -13.34
CA ARG A 127 -3.63 46.01 -12.05
C ARG A 127 -3.09 44.58 -12.17
N ILE A 128 -3.68 43.77 -13.04
CA ILE A 128 -3.21 42.39 -13.28
C ILE A 128 -1.88 42.42 -14.01
N GLU A 129 -1.72 43.30 -15.00
CA GLU A 129 -0.46 43.48 -15.72
C GLU A 129 0.67 43.94 -14.79
N THR A 130 0.40 44.89 -13.89
CA THR A 130 1.38 45.33 -12.88
C THR A 130 1.75 44.24 -11.89
N LEU A 131 0.81 43.39 -11.49
CA LEU A 131 1.07 42.22 -10.64
C LEU A 131 1.79 41.08 -11.37
N ALA A 132 1.60 40.97 -12.68
CA ALA A 132 2.25 39.97 -13.52
C ALA A 132 3.72 40.31 -13.83
N LYS A 133 4.12 41.59 -13.71
CA LYS A 133 5.53 41.99 -13.78
C LYS A 133 6.32 41.29 -12.68
N ALA A 134 7.52 40.80 -13.04
CA ALA A 134 8.42 40.22 -12.07
C ALA A 134 8.70 41.22 -10.93
N LYS A 135 8.63 40.75 -9.68
CA LYS A 135 8.99 41.59 -8.53
C LYS A 135 10.46 41.94 -8.65
N SER A 136 10.78 43.23 -8.76
CA SER A 136 12.16 43.67 -8.61
C SER A 136 12.54 43.56 -7.14
N TYR A 137 13.51 42.69 -6.86
CA TYR A 137 14.07 42.61 -5.52
C TYR A 137 15.10 43.72 -5.37
N GLN A 138 14.90 44.59 -4.40
CA GLN A 138 15.98 45.47 -3.95
C GLN A 138 16.93 44.60 -3.12
N GLU A 139 18.23 44.81 -3.27
CA GLU A 139 19.21 44.16 -2.40
C GLU A 139 18.83 44.42 -0.94
N LEU A 140 18.73 43.35 -0.16
CA LEU A 140 18.49 43.51 1.27
C LEU A 140 19.65 44.33 1.86
N PRO A 141 19.38 45.21 2.84
CA PRO A 141 20.43 45.90 3.58
C PRO A 141 21.12 44.93 4.57
N ILE A 142 21.56 43.76 4.09
CA ILE A 142 22.40 42.82 4.83
C ILE A 142 23.83 43.29 4.66
N LYS A 143 24.54 43.51 5.78
CA LYS A 143 25.99 43.75 5.73
C LYS A 143 26.69 42.52 5.14
N PRO A 144 27.65 42.68 4.21
CA PRO A 144 28.30 41.56 3.53
C PRO A 144 28.97 40.54 4.48
N ASP A 145 29.37 40.98 5.67
CA ASP A 145 30.14 40.18 6.63
C ASP A 145 29.36 39.75 7.89
N SER A 146 28.05 40.01 7.94
CA SER A 146 27.23 39.75 9.13
C SER A 146 26.66 38.33 9.13
N CYS A 147 27.52 37.31 9.18
CA CYS A 147 27.07 35.95 9.44
C CYS A 147 26.63 35.74 10.91
N TRP A 148 26.98 36.65 11.83
CA TRP A 148 26.72 36.51 13.27
C TRP A 148 26.49 37.80 14.06
N ASP A 149 26.32 38.96 13.42
CA ASP A 149 26.17 40.23 14.14
C ASP A 149 24.68 40.59 14.36
N TYR A 150 24.08 39.98 15.38
CA TYR A 150 22.69 40.25 15.79
C TYR A 150 22.47 41.65 16.39
N SER A 151 23.55 42.42 16.64
CA SER A 151 23.51 43.63 17.46
C SER A 151 23.24 44.93 16.68
N GLU A 152 23.44 44.92 15.36
CA GLU A 152 23.32 46.11 14.50
C GLU A 152 22.39 45.91 13.29
N TRP A 153 21.31 45.14 13.47
CA TRP A 153 20.29 45.00 12.43
C TRP A 153 19.45 46.29 12.32
N ASN A 154 19.62 47.05 11.24
CA ASN A 154 18.69 48.12 10.89
C ASN A 154 17.39 47.48 10.41
N SER A 155 16.34 47.52 11.25
CA SER A 155 15.04 46.94 10.89
C SER A 155 14.47 47.60 9.63
N ASP A 156 14.20 46.78 8.61
CA ASP A 156 13.44 47.18 7.40
C ASP A 156 12.00 47.63 7.72
N VAL A 157 11.57 47.45 8.97
CA VAL A 157 10.26 47.87 9.44
C VAL A 157 10.25 49.39 9.56
N SER A 158 9.40 50.03 8.76
CA SER A 158 9.23 51.48 8.83
C SER A 158 8.85 51.93 10.25
N LYS A 159 9.29 53.13 10.65
CA LYS A 159 8.92 53.73 11.94
C LYS A 159 7.40 53.83 12.12
N ALA A 160 6.65 53.97 11.02
CA ALA A 160 5.20 53.97 11.01
C ALA A 160 4.63 52.58 11.36
N ALA A 161 5.19 51.51 10.80
CA ALA A 161 4.79 50.15 11.10
C ALA A 161 5.13 49.76 12.55
N LEU A 162 6.28 50.18 13.08
CA LEU A 162 6.64 49.95 14.50
C LEU A 162 5.68 50.64 15.48
N LYS A 163 5.11 51.78 15.08
CA LYS A 163 4.16 52.56 15.89
C LYS A 163 2.70 52.17 15.63
N HIS A 164 2.45 51.23 14.72
CA HIS A 164 1.11 50.89 14.31
C HIS A 164 0.42 50.01 15.36
N ASN A 165 -0.75 50.44 15.84
CA ASN A 165 -1.60 49.62 16.70
C ASN A 165 -2.57 48.78 15.87
N ALA A 166 -2.75 47.51 16.26
CA ALA A 166 -3.69 46.63 15.57
C ALA A 166 -5.12 47.19 15.68
N THR A 167 -5.90 47.11 14.59
CA THR A 167 -7.29 47.56 14.54
C THR A 167 -8.16 46.81 15.57
N ASP A 168 -9.22 47.42 16.07
CA ASP A 168 -10.12 46.78 17.05
C ASP A 168 -10.63 45.40 16.60
N ARG A 169 -10.92 45.25 15.30
CA ARG A 169 -11.30 43.96 14.71
C ARG A 169 -10.20 42.91 14.85
N THR A 170 -8.95 43.25 14.60
CA THR A 170 -7.84 42.28 14.71
C THR A 170 -7.57 41.96 16.18
N GLN A 171 -7.73 42.91 17.09
CA GLN A 171 -7.68 42.66 18.53
C GLN A 171 -8.80 41.71 18.98
N GLN A 172 -10.04 41.91 18.53
CA GLN A 172 -11.16 41.01 18.82
C GLN A 172 -10.93 39.59 18.28
N LEU A 173 -10.39 39.47 17.07
CA LEU A 173 -10.07 38.17 16.47
C LEU A 173 -8.88 37.48 17.15
N SER A 174 -7.99 38.25 17.78
CA SER A 174 -6.86 37.70 18.54
C SER A 174 -7.30 37.03 19.85
N ASN A 175 -8.46 37.41 20.38
CA ASN A 175 -9.02 36.77 21.56
C ASN A 175 -9.45 35.33 21.19
N PRO A 176 -8.96 34.32 21.93
CA PRO A 176 -9.36 32.94 21.68
C PRO A 176 -10.87 32.78 21.91
N LYS A 177 -11.48 31.85 21.16
CA LYS A 177 -12.90 31.52 21.34
C LYS A 177 -13.13 30.95 22.74
N SER A 178 -14.24 31.35 23.37
CA SER A 178 -14.66 30.78 24.65
C SER A 178 -14.91 29.27 24.50
N LEU A 179 -14.45 28.49 25.47
CA LEU A 179 -14.68 27.05 25.53
C LEU A 179 -16.17 26.77 25.73
N HIS A 180 -16.68 25.69 25.14
CA HIS A 180 -18.06 25.27 25.35
C HIS A 180 -18.30 24.93 26.83
N ARG A 181 -19.51 25.19 27.36
CA ARG A 181 -19.87 24.94 28.77
C ARG A 181 -19.57 23.51 29.24
N THR A 182 -19.66 22.54 28.33
CA THR A 182 -19.43 21.11 28.58
C THR A 182 -18.04 20.64 28.14
N TYR A 183 -17.14 21.55 27.73
CA TYR A 183 -15.78 21.17 27.34
C TYR A 183 -15.06 20.53 28.52
N LYS A 184 -14.53 19.33 28.29
CA LYS A 184 -13.64 18.62 29.21
C LYS A 184 -12.31 18.46 28.50
N GLU A 185 -11.23 18.84 29.18
CA GLU A 185 -9.89 18.60 28.68
C GLU A 185 -9.66 17.10 28.47
N SER A 186 -8.79 16.78 27.51
CA SER A 186 -8.34 15.40 27.28
C SER A 186 -7.77 14.83 28.58
N ARG A 187 -8.10 13.58 28.90
CA ARG A 187 -7.50 12.90 30.04
C ARG A 187 -5.97 12.86 29.85
N PRO A 188 -5.18 13.17 30.89
CA PRO A 188 -3.73 13.06 30.79
C PRO A 188 -3.35 11.61 30.44
N VAL A 189 -2.34 11.45 29.57
CA VAL A 189 -1.84 10.13 29.12
C VAL A 189 -1.33 9.29 30.29
N ILE A 190 -0.85 9.94 31.34
CA ILE A 190 -0.35 9.30 32.56
C ILE A 190 -1.53 9.10 33.52
N TRP A 191 -2.01 7.86 33.63
CA TRP A 191 -3.03 7.51 34.60
C TRP A 191 -2.36 7.26 35.95
N GLN A 192 -2.77 8.00 36.98
CA GLN A 192 -2.31 7.77 38.34
C GLN A 192 -2.73 6.36 38.76
N VAL A 193 -1.76 5.49 39.07
CA VAL A 193 -2.05 4.13 39.56
C VAL A 193 -2.62 4.26 40.98
N PRO A 194 -3.84 3.73 41.25
CA PRO A 194 -4.46 3.88 42.57
C PRO A 194 -3.58 3.22 43.63
N HIS A 195 -3.58 3.80 44.84
CA HIS A 195 -2.76 3.33 45.96
C HIS A 195 -3.00 1.84 46.29
N ALA A 196 -4.26 1.38 46.16
CA ALA A 196 -4.62 -0.03 46.32
C ALA A 196 -3.89 -0.95 45.33
N ALA A 197 -3.77 -0.55 44.06
CA ALA A 197 -3.05 -1.33 43.05
C ALA A 197 -1.54 -1.32 43.29
N ARG A 198 -0.97 -0.20 43.78
CA ARG A 198 0.47 -0.12 44.14
C ARG A 198 0.84 -1.01 45.33
N LYS A 199 -0.08 -1.23 46.26
CA LYS A 199 0.13 -2.07 47.45
C LYS A 199 -0.41 -3.50 47.31
N ALA A 200 -1.04 -3.83 46.18
CA ALA A 200 -1.58 -5.16 45.95
C ALA A 200 -0.46 -6.19 45.87
N LEU A 201 -0.50 -7.21 46.73
CA LEU A 201 0.40 -8.35 46.66
C LEU A 201 -0.14 -9.37 45.64
N PRO A 202 0.72 -10.00 44.81
CA PRO A 202 0.31 -11.03 43.89
C PRO A 202 -0.21 -12.26 44.65
N SER A 203 -1.13 -13.02 44.03
CA SER A 203 -1.60 -14.28 44.63
C SER A 203 -0.47 -15.30 44.72
N ILE A 204 -0.57 -16.23 45.69
CA ILE A 204 0.42 -17.30 45.90
C ILE A 204 0.72 -18.06 44.60
N ARG A 205 -0.31 -18.33 43.79
CA ARG A 205 -0.16 -18.99 42.48
C ARG A 205 0.66 -18.15 41.51
N VAL A 206 0.40 -16.84 41.41
CA VAL A 206 1.17 -15.94 40.54
C VAL A 206 2.62 -15.87 41.00
N GLN A 207 2.85 -15.82 42.32
CA GLN A 207 4.20 -15.85 42.90
C GLN A 207 4.94 -17.17 42.61
N GLN A 208 4.23 -18.31 42.62
CA GLN A 208 4.81 -19.60 42.25
C GLN A 208 5.14 -19.68 40.75
N LEU A 209 4.27 -19.15 39.89
CA LEU A 209 4.47 -19.13 38.44
C LEU A 209 5.57 -18.14 38.01
N SER A 210 5.74 -17.04 38.74
CA SER A 210 6.82 -16.07 38.47
C SER A 210 8.19 -16.58 38.86
N ARG A 211 8.30 -17.67 39.63
CA ARG A 211 9.59 -18.29 39.91
C ARG A 211 10.14 -18.90 38.62
N PRO A 212 11.35 -18.50 38.18
CA PRO A 212 11.97 -19.13 37.02
C PRO A 212 12.13 -20.63 37.31
N LYS A 213 11.67 -21.48 36.38
CA LYS A 213 11.88 -22.92 36.48
C LYS A 213 13.38 -23.20 36.47
N SER A 214 13.89 -23.91 37.48
CA SER A 214 15.29 -24.29 37.57
C SER A 214 15.66 -25.19 36.37
N ARG A 215 16.75 -24.85 35.67
CA ARG A 215 17.25 -25.57 34.47
C ARG A 215 17.51 -27.06 34.69
N SER A 216 17.66 -27.52 35.94
CA SER A 216 17.83 -28.95 36.28
C SER A 216 16.60 -29.82 36.05
N GLN A 217 15.42 -29.23 35.78
CA GLN A 217 14.22 -29.99 35.36
C GLN A 217 14.12 -30.18 33.84
N TYR A 218 15.09 -29.65 33.09
CA TYR A 218 15.16 -29.82 31.65
C TYR A 218 15.85 -31.15 31.31
N LYS A 219 15.16 -32.26 31.56
CA LYS A 219 15.43 -33.49 30.81
C LYS A 219 14.74 -33.34 29.46
N GLU A 220 15.50 -32.94 28.44
CA GLU A 220 15.14 -33.13 27.02
C GLU A 220 15.06 -34.61 26.64
N ASP A 221 15.49 -35.50 27.53
CA ASP A 221 15.42 -36.94 27.36
C ASP A 221 13.97 -37.41 27.46
N TYR A 222 13.32 -37.51 26.30
CA TYR A 222 12.20 -38.38 25.97
C TYR A 222 11.42 -38.88 27.20
N ASP A 223 10.43 -38.11 27.63
CA ASP A 223 9.48 -38.59 28.61
C ASP A 223 8.70 -39.76 27.97
N SER A 224 9.04 -41.00 28.37
CA SER A 224 8.34 -42.23 27.95
C SER A 224 6.84 -42.21 28.24
N THR A 225 6.37 -41.20 28.98
CA THR A 225 4.97 -40.97 29.32
C THR A 225 4.35 -39.79 28.58
N CYS A 226 5.05 -39.10 27.67
CA CYS A 226 4.52 -37.93 26.97
C CYS A 226 3.26 -38.23 26.13
N TRP A 227 3.10 -39.50 25.71
CA TRP A 227 1.92 -40.00 25.01
C TRP A 227 0.88 -40.66 25.94
N LYS A 228 1.14 -40.73 27.25
CA LYS A 228 0.19 -41.27 28.23
C LYS A 228 -0.80 -40.20 28.61
N VAL A 229 -2.05 -40.37 28.17
CA VAL A 229 -3.18 -39.55 28.61
C VAL A 229 -3.30 -39.65 30.14
N SER A 230 -3.31 -38.50 30.82
CA SER A 230 -3.42 -38.43 32.27
C SER A 230 -4.73 -39.06 32.76
N THR A 231 -4.74 -39.62 33.97
CA THR A 231 -5.94 -40.24 34.56
C THR A 231 -7.11 -39.25 34.63
N SER A 232 -6.83 -37.98 34.92
CA SER A 232 -7.83 -36.91 34.91
C SER A 232 -8.41 -36.64 33.53
N ALA A 233 -7.60 -36.71 32.47
CA ALA A 233 -8.08 -36.57 31.09
C ALA A 233 -8.90 -37.78 30.64
N LYS A 234 -8.55 -39.00 31.09
CA LYS A 234 -9.36 -40.21 30.84
C LYS A 234 -10.72 -40.17 31.55
N ASN A 235 -10.76 -39.55 32.72
CA ASN A 235 -11.96 -39.44 33.55
C ASN A 235 -12.73 -38.13 33.31
N ALA A 236 -12.25 -37.27 32.40
CA ALA A 236 -12.91 -36.00 32.11
C ALA A 236 -14.25 -36.27 31.43
N ARG A 237 -15.33 -35.76 32.03
CA ARG A 237 -16.66 -35.81 31.43
C ARG A 237 -16.91 -34.52 30.63
N PRO A 238 -17.55 -34.62 29.46
CA PRO A 238 -17.97 -33.44 28.70
C PRO A 238 -18.93 -32.59 29.54
N SER A 239 -18.96 -31.28 29.28
CA SER A 239 -19.95 -30.41 29.90
C SER A 239 -21.35 -30.72 29.34
N PRO A 240 -22.44 -30.47 30.09
CA PRO A 240 -23.81 -30.78 29.65
C PRO A 240 -24.13 -30.20 28.27
N ARG A 241 -23.62 -29.00 27.98
CA ARG A 241 -23.80 -28.34 26.68
C ARG A 241 -23.12 -29.06 25.52
N ILE A 242 -21.95 -29.65 25.76
CA ILE A 242 -21.23 -30.42 24.74
C ILE A 242 -21.97 -31.75 24.49
N GLU A 243 -22.51 -32.38 25.54
CA GLU A 243 -23.36 -33.57 25.40
C GLU A 243 -24.57 -33.29 24.52
N GLU A 244 -25.30 -32.19 24.76
CA GLU A 244 -26.42 -31.76 23.92
C GLU A 244 -26.04 -31.53 22.45
N LEU A 245 -24.90 -30.87 22.21
CA LEU A 245 -24.42 -30.58 20.86
C LEU A 245 -23.92 -31.82 20.11
N SER A 246 -23.43 -32.81 20.85
CA SER A 246 -22.98 -34.09 20.30
C SER A 246 -24.13 -35.01 19.88
N ALA A 247 -25.36 -34.74 20.37
CA ALA A 247 -26.54 -35.49 19.99
C ALA A 247 -26.84 -35.29 18.49
N PRO A 248 -27.11 -36.37 17.73
CA PRO A 248 -27.40 -36.25 16.31
C PRO A 248 -28.68 -35.43 16.08
N ILE A 249 -28.63 -34.55 15.10
CA ILE A 249 -29.79 -33.71 14.73
C ILE A 249 -30.96 -34.64 14.36
N PRO A 250 -32.17 -34.44 14.92
CA PRO A 250 -33.31 -35.36 14.75
C PRO A 250 -33.62 -35.75 13.29
N ARG A 251 -33.47 -34.79 12.37
CA ARG A 251 -33.69 -35.01 10.92
C ARG A 251 -32.67 -35.95 10.23
N LYS A 252 -31.54 -36.25 10.88
CA LYS A 252 -30.49 -37.14 10.36
C LYS A 252 -30.48 -38.53 10.99
N ILE A 253 -31.40 -38.81 11.93
CA ILE A 253 -31.55 -40.12 12.54
C ILE A 253 -32.40 -41.00 11.61
N LYS A 254 -31.76 -41.90 10.85
CA LYS A 254 -32.49 -42.91 10.06
C LYS A 254 -32.95 -44.03 10.98
N GLN A 255 -34.26 -44.27 11.05
CA GLN A 255 -34.77 -45.48 11.70
C GLN A 255 -34.33 -46.72 10.91
N LYS A 256 -33.65 -47.65 11.58
CA LYS A 256 -33.34 -48.96 11.01
C LYS A 256 -34.67 -49.70 10.85
N ARG A 257 -35.12 -49.93 9.60
CA ARG A 257 -36.26 -50.81 9.33
C ARG A 257 -35.84 -52.23 9.68
N GLY A 258 -36.20 -52.68 10.88
CA GLY A 258 -36.08 -54.08 11.29
C GLY A 258 -37.11 -54.89 10.52
N GLY A 259 -36.65 -55.72 9.58
CA GLY A 259 -37.46 -56.77 9.00
C GLY A 259 -37.42 -58.00 9.91
N ALA A 260 -38.57 -58.36 10.48
CA ALA A 260 -38.97 -59.72 10.87
C ALA A 260 -40.41 -59.66 11.40
N ALA A 261 -41.38 -59.98 10.54
CA ALA A 261 -42.71 -60.34 11.00
C ALA A 261 -42.68 -61.80 11.49
N PRO A 262 -43.25 -62.13 12.65
CA PRO A 262 -43.37 -63.52 13.08
C PRO A 262 -44.36 -64.25 12.15
N LYS A 263 -43.96 -65.40 11.62
CA LYS A 263 -44.86 -66.33 10.93
C LYS A 263 -45.59 -67.15 11.99
N ASN A 264 -46.93 -67.14 11.92
CA ASN A 264 -47.78 -68.15 12.53
C ASN A 264 -47.63 -69.49 11.81
#